data_AF-A0A1F6EKM9-F1
#
_entry.id   AF-A0A1F6EKM9-F1
#
_cell.length_a   1.000
_cell.length_b   1.000
_cell.length_c   1.000
_cell.angle_alpha   90.00
_cell.angle_beta   90.00
_cell.angle_gamma   90.00
#
_symmetry.space_group_name_H-M   'P 1'
#
loop_
_entity.id
_entity.type
_entity.pdbx_description
1 polymer ?
#
loop_
_entity_poly.entity_id
_entity_poly.type
_entity_poly.pdbx_seq_one_letter_code
_entity_poly.pdbx_strand_id
1 'polypeptide(L)' 'MGALGSFSLIVILILAWGLFWKGFALWHAAKRHEKWWFIAFLVINTAGILEIVYIFFIAKVPEFRKKLGLN' A
#
# COMPACT_ATOMS: atom_id res chain seq x y z
N MET A 1 9.92 -34.61 2.61
CA MET A 1 9.02 -33.67 3.32
C MET A 1 9.66 -32.28 3.56
N GLY A 2 10.45 -31.73 2.61
CA GLY A 2 11.15 -30.45 2.81
C GLY A 2 10.59 -29.24 2.03
N ALA A 3 9.76 -29.47 1.00
CA ALA A 3 9.29 -28.41 0.11
C ALA A 3 8.09 -27.61 0.68
N LEU A 4 7.32 -28.19 1.60
CA LEU A 4 6.11 -27.56 2.15
C LEU A 4 6.42 -26.40 3.10
N GLY A 5 7.58 -26.45 3.80
CA GLY A 5 8.00 -25.39 4.72
C GLY A 5 8.45 -24.11 4.01
N SER A 6 9.24 -24.23 2.94
CA SER A 6 9.73 -23.08 2.17
C SER A 6 8.62 -22.36 1.39
N PHE A 7 7.66 -23.10 0.84
CA PHE A 7 6.49 -22.50 0.17
C PHE A 7 5.63 -21.68 1.14
N SER A 8 5.45 -22.16 2.38
CA SER A 8 4.62 -21.48 3.38
C SER A 8 5.21 -20.12 3.79
N LEU A 9 6.53 -20.00 3.94
CA LEU A 9 7.17 -18.74 4.29
C LEU A 9 7.07 -17.68 3.18
N ILE A 10 7.25 -18.10 1.93
CA ILE A 10 7.14 -17.20 0.77
C ILE A 10 5.72 -16.64 0.66
N VAL A 11 4.70 -17.48 0.88
CA VAL A 11 3.29 -17.05 0.84
C VAL A 11 2.98 -16.05 1.96
N ILE A 12 3.45 -16.32 3.19
CA ILE A 12 3.27 -15.39 4.31
C ILE A 12 3.94 -14.06 4.03
N LEU A 13 5.15 -14.06 3.46
CA LEU A 13 5.89 -12.84 3.13
C LEU A 13 5.16 -12.01 2.06
N ILE A 14 4.65 -12.64 1.01
CA ILE A 14 3.87 -11.97 -0.05
C ILE A 14 2.57 -11.40 0.51
N LEU A 15 1.87 -12.15 1.35
CA LEU A 15 0.64 -11.68 2.00
C LEU A 15 0.92 -10.49 2.93
N ALA A 16 1.95 -10.59 3.78
CA ALA A 16 2.35 -9.51 4.68
C ALA A 16 2.76 -8.26 3.90
N TRP A 17 3.54 -8.41 2.83
CA TRP A 17 3.93 -7.32 1.94
C TRP A 17 2.72 -6.64 1.30
N GLY A 18 1.81 -7.42 0.71
CA GLY A 18 0.59 -6.89 0.10
C GLY A 18 -0.32 -6.18 1.11
N LEU A 19 -0.55 -6.80 2.28
CA LEU A 19 -1.34 -6.23 3.36
C LEU A 19 -0.74 -4.93 3.91
N PHE A 20 0.58 -4.86 4.02
CA PHE A 20 1.28 -3.67 4.49
C PHE A 20 0.99 -2.47 3.58
N TRP A 21 1.22 -2.62 2.26
CA TRP A 21 0.96 -1.54 1.30
C TRP A 21 -0.52 -1.20 1.18
N LYS A 22 -1.38 -2.22 1.13
CA LYS A 22 -2.84 -2.08 1.00
C LYS A 22 -3.46 -1.39 2.20
N GLY A 23 -3.08 -1.79 3.41
CA GLY A 23 -3.50 -1.16 4.65
C GLY A 23 -3.05 0.30 4.74
N PHE A 24 -1.82 0.59 4.33
CA PHE A 24 -1.28 1.96 4.37
C PHE A 24 -1.99 2.90 3.38
N ALA A 25 -2.25 2.44 2.16
CA ALA A 25 -2.99 3.22 1.16
C ALA A 25 -4.46 3.44 1.56
N LEU A 26 -5.13 2.40 2.09
CA LEU A 26 -6.50 2.51 2.61
C LEU A 26 -6.58 3.47 3.80
N TRP A 27 -5.63 3.42 4.73
CA TRP A 27 -5.56 4.34 5.88
C TRP A 27 -5.49 5.79 5.42
N HIS A 28 -4.63 6.09 4.45
CA HIS A 28 -4.48 7.43 3.90
C HIS A 28 -5.71 7.88 3.11
N ALA A 29 -6.28 7.01 2.25
CA ALA A 29 -7.49 7.32 1.49
C ALA A 29 -8.70 7.58 2.41
N ALA A 30 -8.84 6.80 3.48
CA ALA A 30 -9.87 7.00 4.50
C ALA A 30 -9.69 8.34 5.23
N LYS A 31 -8.46 8.67 5.66
CA LYS A 31 -8.15 9.95 6.31
C LYS A 31 -8.42 11.17 5.41
N ARG A 32 -8.31 11.00 4.10
CA ARG A 32 -8.53 12.06 3.10
C ARG A 32 -9.94 12.07 2.52
N HIS A 33 -10.82 11.20 3.01
CA HIS A 33 -12.18 11.02 2.49
C HIS A 33 -12.25 10.72 0.98
N GLU A 34 -11.20 10.10 0.42
CA GLU A 34 -11.10 9.77 -1.00
C GLU A 34 -11.76 8.41 -1.29
N LYS A 35 -13.09 8.40 -1.31
CA LYS A 35 -13.91 7.18 -1.47
C LYS A 35 -13.58 6.37 -2.74
N TRP A 36 -13.30 7.06 -3.85
CA TRP A 36 -12.93 6.43 -5.11
C TRP A 36 -11.61 5.65 -5.01
N TRP A 37 -10.60 6.23 -4.37
CA TRP A 37 -9.31 5.57 -4.13
C TRP A 37 -9.43 4.41 -3.15
N PHE A 38 -10.26 4.55 -2.11
CA PHE A 38 -10.56 3.48 -1.18
C PHE A 38 -11.17 2.25 -1.90
N ILE A 39 -12.13 2.48 -2.81
CA ILE A 39 -12.73 1.42 -3.62
C ILE A 39 -11.70 0.84 -4.60
N ALA A 40 -10.89 1.68 -5.24
CA ALA A 40 -9.85 1.22 -6.15
C ALA A 40 -8.88 0.25 -5.47
N PHE A 41 -8.40 0.54 -4.25
CA PHE A 41 -7.52 -0.38 -3.51
C PHE A 41 -8.22 -1.68 -3.11
N LEU A 42 -9.52 -1.66 -2.83
CA LEU A 42 -10.26 -2.89 -2.51
C LEU A 42 -10.38 -3.82 -3.72
N VAL A 43 -10.69 -3.26 -4.89
CA VAL A 43 -10.99 -4.02 -6.12
C VAL A 43 -9.72 -4.40 -6.87
N ILE A 44 -8.74 -3.50 -6.93
CA ILE A 44 -7.53 -3.67 -7.73
C ILE A 44 -6.42 -4.24 -6.84
N ASN A 45 -6.04 -5.50 -7.07
CA ASN A 45 -4.87 -6.12 -6.45
C ASN A 45 -3.65 -5.99 -7.39
N THR A 46 -2.96 -4.85 -7.34
CA THR A 46 -1.70 -4.60 -8.07
C THR A 46 -0.44 -4.95 -7.27
N ALA A 47 -0.56 -5.83 -6.26
CA ALA A 47 0.53 -6.26 -5.40
C ALA A 47 1.29 -5.10 -4.70
N GLY A 48 0.61 -4.00 -4.36
CA GLY A 48 1.20 -2.85 -3.66
C GLY A 48 1.70 -1.70 -4.56
N ILE A 49 1.73 -1.88 -5.90
CA ILE A 49 2.28 -0.84 -6.80
C ILE A 49 1.35 0.38 -6.89
N LEU A 50 0.06 0.18 -7.09
CA LEU A 50 -0.93 1.28 -7.17
C LEU A 50 -0.98 2.06 -5.84
N GLU A 51 -0.87 1.34 -4.73
CA GLU A 51 -0.82 1.87 -3.38
C GLU A 51 0.38 2.79 -3.16
N ILE A 52 1.57 2.37 -3.58
CA ILE A 52 2.79 3.20 -3.52
C ILE A 52 2.63 4.46 -4.38
N VAL A 53 2.18 4.31 -5.63
CA VAL A 53 1.97 5.46 -6.54
C VAL A 53 1.00 6.46 -5.92
N TYR A 54 -0.10 5.97 -5.35
CA TYR A 54 -1.06 6.82 -4.67
C TYR A 54 -0.43 7.61 -3.50
N ILE A 55 0.29 6.93 -2.60
CA ILE A 55 0.90 7.57 -1.43
C ILE A 55 1.89 8.68 -1.86
N PHE A 56 2.72 8.42 -2.87
CA PHE A 56 3.76 9.36 -3.30
C PHE A 56 3.23 10.49 -4.19
N PHE A 57 2.39 10.20 -5.18
CA PHE A 57 1.98 11.17 -6.19
C PHE A 57 0.66 11.88 -5.88
N ILE A 58 -0.29 11.19 -5.25
CA ILE A 58 -1.68 11.67 -5.09
C ILE A 58 -1.91 12.16 -3.67
N ALA A 59 -1.58 11.32 -2.69
CA ALA A 59 -1.70 11.67 -1.30
C ALA A 59 -0.73 12.80 -0.90
N LYS A 60 0.24 13.22 -1.73
CA LYS A 60 1.12 14.40 -1.57
C LYS A 60 1.31 14.79 -0.09
N VAL A 61 1.78 13.84 0.72
CA VAL A 61 1.67 13.95 2.17
C VAL A 61 2.44 15.21 2.60
N PRO A 62 1.80 16.21 3.22
CA PRO A 62 2.43 17.50 3.48
C PRO A 62 3.67 17.34 4.37
N GLU A 63 3.65 16.37 5.30
CA GLU A 63 4.82 15.94 6.07
C GLU A 63 6.03 15.63 5.18
N PHE A 64 5.82 14.95 4.05
CA PHE A 64 6.87 14.50 3.15
C PHE A 64 7.38 15.65 2.27
N ARG A 65 6.49 16.55 1.82
CA ARG A 65 6.88 17.80 1.13
C ARG A 65 7.71 18.71 2.02
N LYS A 66 7.31 18.84 3.30
CA LYS A 66 8.06 19.60 4.30
C LYS A 66 9.44 19.00 4.54
N LYS A 67 9.53 17.66 4.61
CA LYS A 67 10.80 16.93 4.74
C LYS A 67 11.73 17.05 3.53
N LEU A 68 11.17 17.24 2.34
CA LEU A 68 11.93 17.38 1.09
C LEU A 68 12.29 18.84 0.73
N GLY A 69 11.92 19.81 1.57
CA GLY A 69 12.20 21.24 1.30
C GLY A 69 11.50 21.79 0.07
N LEU A 70 10.38 21.18 -0.33
CA LEU A 70 9.58 21.60 -1.49
C LEU A 70 8.37 22.40 -1.01
N ASN A 71 8.60 23.68 -0.68
CA ASN A 71 7.59 24.67 -0.31
C ASN A 71 7.59 25.84 -1.30
#